data_AF-A0A6B9ZAU3-F1
#
_entry.id   AF-A0A6B9ZAU3-F1
#
_cell.length_a   1.000
_cell.length_b   1.000
_cell.length_c   1.000
_cell.angle_alpha   90.00
_cell.angle_beta   90.00
_cell.angle_gamma   90.00
#
_symmetry.space_group_name_H-M   'P 1'
#
loop_
_entity.id
_entity.type
_entity.pdbx_description
1 polymer ?
#
loop_
_entity_poly.entity_id
_entity_poly.type
_entity_poly.pdbx_seq_one_letter_code
_entity_poly.pdbx_strand_id
1 'polypeptide(L)'
;MWWWYALLAALFASLTAIFAKIGVGGVNTDLATAIRTIIILIMAWGIVFVKGEGKGIHQLSRFSLIFLVLSGVATGLSWIFYFKALQMGKVSQVAPVDKLSVALTIILSALFLHETLTIKLLIGAALIIAGTFVLIL
;
A
#
# COMPACT_ATOMS: atom_id res chain seq x y z
N MET A 1 6.36 6.15 19.72
CA MET A 1 5.04 6.66 19.29
C MET A 1 4.77 6.23 17.86
N TRP A 2 3.59 5.70 17.55
CA TRP A 2 3.24 5.08 16.26
C TRP A 2 3.34 6.04 15.05
N TRP A 3 3.12 7.34 15.26
CA TRP A 3 3.07 8.34 14.19
C TRP A 3 4.42 8.55 13.50
N TRP A 4 5.56 8.34 14.19
CA TRP A 4 6.88 8.40 13.56
C TRP A 4 7.02 7.33 12.47
N TYR A 5 6.60 6.09 12.74
CA TYR A 5 6.62 5.02 11.75
C TYR A 5 5.70 5.33 10.57
N ALA A 6 4.55 5.97 10.81
CA ALA A 6 3.63 6.40 9.76
C ALA A 6 4.26 7.48 8.85
N LEU A 7 5.01 8.43 9.42
CA LEU A 7 5.74 9.44 8.64
C LEU A 7 6.86 8.82 7.80
N LEU A 8 7.64 7.90 8.37
CA LEU A 8 8.63 7.16 7.58
C LEU A 8 7.95 6.35 6.46
N ALA A 9 6.82 5.68 6.74
CA ALA A 9 6.07 4.96 5.72
C ALA A 9 5.60 5.88 4.59
N ALA A 10 5.10 7.09 4.91
CA ALA A 10 4.72 8.08 3.91
C ALA A 10 5.91 8.52 3.04
N LEU A 11 7.08 8.74 3.64
CA LEU A 11 8.33 9.05 2.93
C LEU A 11 8.75 7.92 1.98
N PHE A 12 8.77 6.67 2.45
CA PHE A 12 9.13 5.54 1.59
C PHE A 12 8.08 5.26 0.51
N ALA A 13 6.81 5.55 0.77
CA ALA A 13 5.74 5.47 -0.23
C ALA A 13 5.91 6.53 -1.33
N SER A 14 6.35 7.75 -1.00
CA SER A 14 6.62 8.78 -2.02
C SER A 14 7.87 8.44 -2.84
N LEU A 15 8.96 8.00 -2.21
CA LEU A 15 10.16 7.50 -2.90
C LEU A 15 9.82 6.32 -3.82
N THR A 16 8.99 5.40 -3.35
CA THR A 16 8.48 4.29 -4.15
C THR A 16 7.81 4.78 -5.42
N ALA A 17 6.92 5.77 -5.34
CA ALA A 17 6.20 6.27 -6.52
C ALA A 17 7.16 6.88 -7.55
N ILE A 18 8.15 7.65 -7.11
CA ILE A 18 9.16 8.28 -7.97
C ILE A 18 10.05 7.22 -8.62
N PHE A 19 10.64 6.31 -7.83
CA PHE A 19 11.52 5.25 -8.36
C PHE A 19 10.77 4.29 -9.27
N ALA A 20 9.51 3.96 -8.95
CA ALA A 20 8.69 3.13 -9.81
C ALA A 20 8.40 3.82 -11.16
N LYS A 21 8.02 5.10 -11.17
CA LYS A 21 7.81 5.85 -12.41
C LYS A 21 9.05 5.87 -13.30
N ILE A 22 10.23 6.03 -12.70
CA ILE A 22 11.51 5.98 -13.42
C ILE A 22 11.79 4.56 -13.92
N GLY A 23 11.64 3.54 -13.07
CA GLY A 23 11.97 2.15 -13.39
C GLY A 23 11.02 1.45 -14.38
N VAL A 24 9.75 1.85 -14.44
CA VAL A 24 8.78 1.32 -15.43
C VAL A 24 8.81 2.06 -16.77
N GLY A 25 9.63 3.12 -16.89
CA GLY A 25 9.82 3.86 -18.12
C GLY A 25 10.51 3.01 -19.19
N GLY A 26 9.74 2.53 -20.18
CA GLY A 26 10.27 1.72 -21.28
C GLY A 26 10.40 0.21 -21.00
N VAL A 27 9.96 -0.27 -19.84
CA VAL A 27 9.96 -1.69 -19.46
C VAL A 27 8.53 -2.15 -19.18
N ASN A 28 8.24 -3.43 -19.41
CA ASN A 28 6.95 -4.02 -19.01
C ASN A 28 6.74 -3.87 -17.48
N THR A 29 5.58 -3.35 -17.07
CA THR A 29 5.25 -3.07 -15.67
C THR A 29 5.17 -4.32 -14.80
N ASP A 30 4.76 -5.45 -15.37
CA ASP A 30 4.64 -6.72 -14.66
C ASP A 30 6.03 -7.28 -14.35
N LEU A 31 6.96 -7.18 -15.32
CA LEU A 31 8.37 -7.53 -15.11
C LEU A 31 9.02 -6.64 -14.03
N ALA A 32 8.82 -5.33 -14.09
CA ALA A 32 9.34 -4.41 -13.07
C ALA A 32 8.78 -4.73 -11.67
N THR A 33 7.49 -5.07 -11.59
CA THR A 33 6.83 -5.48 -10.35
C THR A 33 7.43 -6.79 -9.82
N ALA A 34 7.66 -7.78 -10.68
CA ALA A 34 8.25 -9.07 -10.30
C ALA A 34 9.68 -8.93 -9.76
N ILE A 35 10.51 -8.09 -10.38
CA ILE A 35 11.87 -7.81 -9.87
C ILE A 35 11.78 -7.17 -8.48
N ARG A 36 10.87 -6.21 -8.31
CA ARG A 36 10.68 -5.52 -7.03
C ARG A 36 10.21 -6.46 -5.92
N THR A 37 9.30 -7.39 -6.21
CA THR A 37 8.79 -8.34 -5.21
C THR A 37 9.89 -9.27 -4.71
N ILE A 38 10.85 -9.66 -5.55
CA ILE A 38 12.03 -10.44 -5.13
C ILE A 38 12.87 -9.66 -4.12
N ILE A 39 13.14 -8.38 -4.38
CA ILE A 39 13.91 -7.52 -3.46
C ILE A 39 13.20 -7.41 -2.11
N ILE A 40 11.89 -7.19 -2.13
CA ILE A 40 11.07 -7.09 -0.91
C ILE A 40 11.04 -8.41 -0.14
N LEU A 41 10.94 -9.55 -0.85
CA LEU A 41 10.98 -10.88 -0.25
C LEU A 41 12.30 -11.10 0.50
N ILE A 42 13.44 -10.81 -0.14
CA ILE A 42 14.77 -10.95 0.45
C ILE A 42 14.89 -10.06 1.70
N MET A 43 14.46 -8.80 1.62
CA MET A 43 14.48 -7.90 2.77
C MET A 43 13.61 -8.39 3.92
N ALA A 44 12.36 -8.80 3.64
CA ALA A 44 11.43 -9.25 4.66
C ALA A 44 11.93 -10.50 5.38
N TRP A 45 12.36 -11.52 4.63
CA TRP A 45 12.90 -12.75 5.22
C TRP A 45 14.26 -12.52 5.89
N GLY A 46 15.11 -11.64 5.36
CA GLY A 46 16.35 -11.25 6.01
C GLY A 46 16.12 -10.70 7.42
N ILE A 47 15.10 -9.86 7.60
CA ILE A 47 14.72 -9.35 8.93
C ILE A 47 14.23 -10.48 9.84
N VAL A 48 13.39 -11.40 9.33
CA VAL A 48 12.89 -12.55 10.11
C VAL A 48 14.04 -13.43 10.59
N PHE A 49 15.04 -13.68 9.73
CA PHE A 49 16.20 -14.48 10.09
C PHE A 49 17.09 -13.78 11.12
N VAL A 50 17.39 -12.49 10.93
CA VAL A 50 18.21 -11.71 11.86
C VAL A 50 17.55 -11.62 13.24
N LYS A 51 16.22 -11.51 13.31
CA LYS A 51 15.47 -11.47 14.56
C LYS A 51 15.18 -12.84 15.16
N GLY A 52 15.46 -13.93 14.46
CA GLY A 52 15.15 -15.29 14.90
C GLY A 52 13.65 -15.60 15.02
N GLU A 53 12.79 -14.80 14.39
CA GLU A 53 11.33 -14.89 14.49
C GLU A 53 10.73 -16.03 13.66
N GLY A 54 11.54 -16.73 12.86
CA GLY A 54 11.07 -17.83 11.98
C GLY A 54 10.35 -18.97 12.71
N LYS A 55 10.61 -19.17 14.02
CA LYS A 55 9.90 -20.16 14.84
C LYS A 55 8.44 -19.79 15.11
N GLY A 56 8.08 -18.51 14.96
CA GLY A 56 6.71 -18.00 15.15
C GLY A 56 5.73 -18.44 14.06
N ILE A 57 6.22 -19.00 12.94
CA ILE A 57 5.36 -19.50 11.85
C ILE A 57 4.39 -20.58 12.36
N HIS A 58 4.83 -21.43 13.29
CA HIS A 58 3.99 -22.48 13.87
C HIS A 58 2.88 -21.95 14.79
N GLN A 59 2.97 -20.69 15.22
CA GLN A 59 1.97 -20.04 16.07
C GLN A 59 0.85 -19.37 15.26
N LEU A 60 1.00 -19.29 13.93
CA LEU A 60 0.00 -18.68 13.06
C LEU A 60 -1.22 -19.61 12.93
N SER A 61 -2.39 -19.08 13.31
CA SER A 61 -3.65 -19.77 13.08
C SER A 61 -3.96 -19.88 11.58
N ARG A 62 -4.73 -20.91 11.17
CA ARG A 62 -5.20 -21.04 9.78
C ARG A 62 -6.00 -19.83 9.32
N PHE A 63 -6.78 -19.23 10.23
CA PHE A 63 -7.54 -18.02 9.96
C PHE A 63 -6.62 -16.84 9.63
N SER A 64 -5.62 -16.59 10.48
CA SER A 64 -4.62 -15.53 10.24
C SER A 64 -3.86 -15.74 8.92
N LEU A 65 -3.54 -16.99 8.59
CA LEU A 65 -2.83 -17.32 7.36
C LEU A 65 -3.67 -17.03 6.11
N ILE A 66 -4.98 -17.34 6.13
CA ILE A 66 -5.88 -17.01 5.02
C ILE A 66 -5.95 -15.49 4.80
N PHE A 67 -6.12 -14.69 5.86
CA PHE A 67 -6.14 -13.23 5.74
C PHE A 67 -4.81 -12.65 5.30
N LEU A 68 -3.68 -13.25 5.70
CA LEU A 68 -2.35 -12.84 5.25
C LEU A 68 -2.16 -13.12 3.74
N VAL A 69 -2.62 -14.27 3.25
CA VAL A 69 -2.61 -14.60 1.82
C VAL A 69 -3.50 -13.64 1.04
N LEU A 70 -4.73 -13.39 1.49
CA LEU A 70 -5.65 -12.43 0.86
C LEU A 70 -5.06 -11.02 0.82
N SER A 71 -4.42 -10.59 1.92
CA SER A 71 -3.71 -9.30 2.00
C SER A 71 -2.54 -9.23 1.01
N GLY A 72 -1.76 -10.32 0.88
CA GLY A 72 -0.69 -10.43 -0.10
C GLY A 72 -1.18 -10.32 -1.54
N VAL A 73 -2.26 -11.02 -1.87
CA VAL A 73 -2.92 -10.95 -3.19
C VAL A 73 -3.43 -9.54 -3.46
N ALA A 74 -4.11 -8.91 -2.50
CA ALA A 74 -4.60 -7.54 -2.63
C ALA A 74 -3.46 -6.53 -2.84
N THR A 75 -2.34 -6.71 -2.14
CA THR A 75 -1.15 -5.86 -2.30
C THR A 75 -0.52 -6.03 -3.68
N GLY A 76 -0.40 -7.26 -4.16
CA GLY A 76 0.13 -7.56 -5.51
C GLY A 76 -0.73 -6.93 -6.61
N LEU A 77 -2.06 -7.12 -6.53
CA LEU A 77 -3.00 -6.52 -7.47
C LEU A 77 -2.95 -4.98 -7.42
N SER A 78 -2.92 -4.39 -6.21
CA SER A 78 -2.77 -2.95 -6.03
C SER A 78 -1.53 -2.41 -6.76
N TRP A 79 -0.37 -3.07 -6.62
CA TRP A 79 0.85 -2.67 -7.31
C TRP A 79 0.78 -2.80 -8.83
N ILE A 80 0.22 -3.90 -9.34
CA ILE A 80 0.05 -4.10 -10.79
C ILE A 80 -0.75 -2.95 -11.40
N PHE A 81 -1.93 -2.64 -10.82
CA PHE A 81 -2.76 -1.53 -11.31
C PHE A 81 -2.11 -0.16 -11.10
N TYR A 82 -1.48 0.07 -9.94
CA TYR A 82 -0.84 1.35 -9.62
C TYR A 82 0.34 1.65 -10.54
N PHE A 83 1.22 0.68 -10.80
CA PHE A 83 2.35 0.89 -11.71
C PHE A 83 1.93 0.99 -13.17
N LYS A 84 0.88 0.27 -13.56
CA LYS A 84 0.27 0.46 -14.87
C LYS A 84 -0.26 1.89 -15.04
N ALA A 85 -0.97 2.41 -14.03
CA ALA A 85 -1.45 3.79 -14.03
C ALA A 85 -0.29 4.79 -14.03
N LEU A 86 0.77 4.56 -13.25
CA LEU A 86 1.97 5.40 -13.25
C LEU A 86 2.68 5.37 -14.60
N GLN A 87 2.69 4.26 -15.32
CA GLN A 87 3.30 4.21 -16.66
C GLN A 87 2.55 5.14 -17.63
N MET A 88 1.22 5.15 -17.58
CA MET A 88 0.36 5.93 -18.50
C MET A 88 0.16 7.40 -18.07
N GLY A 89 0.17 7.70 -16.77
CA GLY A 89 -0.18 9.01 -16.22
C GLY A 89 0.99 9.75 -15.54
N LYS A 90 0.73 10.98 -15.09
CA LYS A 90 1.68 11.76 -14.28
C LYS A 90 1.62 11.29 -12.83
N VAL A 91 2.77 11.26 -12.14
CA VAL A 91 2.83 10.92 -10.70
C VAL A 91 1.92 11.85 -9.88
N SER A 92 1.87 13.14 -10.24
CA SER A 92 1.04 14.14 -9.58
C SER A 92 -0.47 13.90 -9.69
N GLN A 93 -0.92 13.08 -10.64
CA GLN A 93 -2.34 12.71 -10.80
C GLN A 93 -2.61 11.33 -10.20
N VAL A 94 -1.75 10.35 -10.48
CA VAL A 94 -1.95 8.96 -10.05
C VAL A 94 -1.74 8.79 -8.54
N ALA A 95 -0.75 9.46 -7.95
CA ALA A 95 -0.46 9.31 -6.53
C ALA A 95 -1.59 9.84 -5.63
N PRO A 96 -2.25 11.00 -5.91
CA PRO A 96 -3.45 11.40 -5.19
C PRO A 96 -4.62 10.42 -5.34
N VAL A 97 -4.89 9.90 -6.54
CA VAL A 97 -5.95 8.88 -6.75
C VAL A 97 -5.71 7.66 -5.85
N ASP A 98 -4.47 7.18 -5.76
CA ASP A 98 -4.10 6.07 -4.86
C ASP A 98 -4.43 6.38 -3.40
N LYS A 99 -4.39 7.64 -2.96
CA LYS A 99 -4.74 8.05 -1.59
C LYS A 99 -6.24 8.05 -1.30
N LEU A 100 -7.10 7.89 -2.31
CA LEU A 100 -8.50 7.54 -2.07
C LEU A 100 -8.63 6.19 -1.33
N SER A 101 -7.60 5.33 -1.37
CA SER A 101 -7.53 4.13 -0.54
C SER A 101 -7.73 4.44 0.95
N VAL A 102 -7.32 5.61 1.43
CA VAL A 102 -7.54 6.02 2.83
C VAL A 102 -9.03 6.17 3.13
N ALA A 103 -9.77 6.86 2.25
CA ALA A 103 -11.22 7.02 2.41
C ALA A 103 -11.95 5.67 2.29
N LEU A 104 -11.55 4.83 1.34
CA LEU A 104 -12.09 3.47 1.21
C LEU A 104 -11.78 2.60 2.44
N THR A 105 -10.56 2.70 2.99
CA THR A 105 -10.15 1.95 4.18
C THR A 105 -10.97 2.33 5.39
N ILE A 106 -11.29 3.61 5.58
CA ILE A 106 -12.18 4.09 6.65
C ILE A 106 -13.58 3.45 6.55
N ILE A 107 -14.13 3.37 5.35
CA ILE A 107 -15.45 2.76 5.12
C ILE A 107 -15.38 1.24 5.36
N LEU A 108 -14.35 0.59 4.83
CA LEU A 108 -14.13 -0.84 5.01
C LEU A 108 -13.83 -1.20 6.46
N SER A 109 -13.14 -0.35 7.22
CA SER A 109 -12.85 -0.61 8.63
C SER A 109 -14.12 -0.56 9.48
N ALA A 110 -15.04 0.35 9.18
CA ALA A 110 -16.36 0.34 9.78
C ALA A 110 -17.17 -0.93 9.46
N LEU A 111 -17.09 -1.42 8.21
CA LEU A 111 -17.86 -2.58 7.76
C LEU A 111 -17.30 -3.92 8.29
N PHE A 112 -15.97 -4.10 8.22
CA PHE A 112 -15.32 -5.37 8.52
C PHE A 112 -14.75 -5.43 9.94
N LEU A 113 -14.22 -4.32 10.46
CA LEU A 113 -13.65 -4.24 11.81
C LEU A 113 -14.62 -3.65 12.85
N HIS A 114 -15.81 -3.21 12.43
CA HIS A 114 -16.84 -2.59 13.30
C HIS A 114 -16.31 -1.35 14.04
N GLU A 115 -15.38 -0.62 13.44
CA GLU A 115 -14.86 0.63 14.00
C GLU A 115 -15.93 1.73 14.00
N THR A 116 -15.93 2.56 15.04
CA THR A 116 -16.89 3.66 15.15
C THR A 116 -16.52 4.81 14.22
N LEU A 117 -17.38 5.05 13.22
CA LEU A 117 -17.25 6.19 12.33
C LEU A 117 -17.60 7.48 13.08
N THR A 118 -16.57 8.21 13.47
CA THR A 118 -16.75 9.56 14.02
C THR A 118 -16.97 10.58 12.90
N ILE A 119 -17.71 11.65 13.20
CA ILE A 119 -17.92 12.77 12.27
C ILE A 119 -16.57 13.36 11.81
N LYS A 120 -15.57 13.40 12.70
CA LYS A 120 -14.20 13.87 12.36
C LYS A 120 -13.56 13.02 11.26
N LEU A 121 -13.73 11.69 11.34
CA LEU A 121 -13.18 10.76 10.36
C LEU A 121 -13.86 10.92 8.99
N LEU A 122 -15.18 11.10 8.98
CA LEU A 122 -15.96 11.34 7.77
C LEU A 122 -15.59 12.67 7.09
N ILE A 123 -15.44 13.75 7.87
CA ILE A 123 -14.97 15.04 7.35
C ILE A 123 -13.56 14.90 6.77
N GLY A 124 -12.65 14.22 7.49
CA GLY A 124 -11.30 13.94 6.99
C GLY A 124 -11.29 13.18 5.67
N ALA A 125 -12.10 12.12 5.56
CA ALA A 125 -12.26 11.36 4.33
C ALA A 125 -12.80 12.23 3.18
N ALA A 126 -13.82 13.05 3.44
CA ALA A 126 -14.39 13.96 2.45
C ALA A 126 -13.35 14.98 1.95
N LEU A 127 -12.52 15.53 2.84
CA LEU A 127 -11.44 16.45 2.47
C LEU A 127 -10.35 15.77 1.64
N ILE A 128 -9.97 14.53 1.94
CA ILE A 128 -9.03 13.75 1.12
C ILE A 128 -9.59 13.53 -0.28
N ILE A 129 -10.87 13.16 -0.38
CA ILE A 129 -11.55 12.97 -1.66
C ILE A 129 -11.57 14.28 -2.46
N ALA A 130 -12.03 15.37 -1.84
CA ALA A 130 -12.10 16.67 -2.49
C ALA A 130 -10.71 17.17 -2.95
N GLY A 131 -9.69 17.08 -2.09
CA GLY A 131 -8.33 17.45 -2.43
C GLY A 131 -7.76 16.59 -3.57
N THR A 132 -8.10 15.30 -3.61
CA THR A 132 -7.72 14.41 -4.71
C THR A 132 -8.34 14.86 -6.03
N PHE A 133 -9.64 15.19 -6.05
CA PHE A 133 -10.30 15.71 -7.25
C PHE A 133 -9.65 17.00 -7.77
N VAL A 134 -9.32 17.94 -6.88
CA VAL A 134 -8.64 19.19 -7.24
C VAL A 134 -7.27 18.95 -7.87
N LEU A 135 -6.53 17.93 -7.44
CA LEU A 135 -5.20 17.61 -7.99
C LEU A 135 -5.23 16.90 -9.35
N ILE A 136 -6.35 16.27 -9.70
CA ILE A 136 -6.48 15.48 -10.94
C ILE A 136 -7.07 16.31 -12.08
N LEU A 137 -7.97 17.26 -11.77
CA LEU A 137 -8.53 18.24 -12.71
C LEU A 137 -7.42 19.12 -13.32
#